data_AF-A0A6G2DPE3-F1
#
_entry.id   AF-A0A6G2DPE3-F1
#
_cell.length_a   1.000
_cell.length_b   1.000
_cell.length_c   1.000
_cell.angle_alpha   90.00
_cell.angle_beta   90.00
_cell.angle_gamma   90.00
#
_symmetry.space_group_name_H-M   'P 1'
#
loop_
_entity.id
_entity.type
_entity.pdbx_description
1 polymer ?
#
loop_
_entity_poly.entity_id
_entity_poly.type
_entity_poly.pdbx_seq_one_letter_code
_entity_poly.pdbx_strand_id
1 'polypeptide(L)' 'MGNFAKIEDLELLWRSLKFDERARAEALLEVVSNSLRVEAEKVGKDLDDMVAESVSFASVAKSVTVDIV' A
#
# COMPACT_ATOMS: atom_id res chain seq x y z
N MET A 1 -5.59 -10.83 -4.22
CA MET A 1 -4.65 -9.71 -4.42
C MET A 1 -4.08 -9.30 -3.07
N GLY A 2 -2.80 -8.92 -2.99
CA GLY A 2 -2.16 -8.52 -1.71
C GLY A 2 -2.20 -7.01 -1.47
N ASN A 3 -1.76 -6.56 -0.29
CA ASN A 3 -1.55 -5.15 -0.01
C ASN A 3 -0.32 -4.63 -0.76
N PHE A 4 -0.31 -3.34 -1.13
CA PHE A 4 0.83 -2.74 -1.86
C PHE A 4 2.05 -2.47 -0.97
N ALA A 5 1.86 -2.47 0.34
CA ALA A 5 2.93 -2.42 1.33
C ALA A 5 2.68 -3.45 2.44
N LYS A 6 3.76 -3.80 3.15
CA LYS A 6 3.73 -4.65 4.34
C LYS A 6 4.05 -3.86 5.59
N ILE A 7 3.80 -4.46 6.75
CA ILE A 7 4.15 -3.85 8.03
C ILE A 7 5.66 -3.56 8.14
N GLU A 8 6.50 -4.41 7.55
CA GLU A 8 7.95 -4.20 7.50
C GLU A 8 8.33 -3.01 6.61
N ASP A 9 7.55 -2.70 5.58
CA ASP A 9 7.80 -1.51 4.73
C ASP A 9 7.54 -0.22 5.53
N LEU A 10 6.54 -0.20 6.41
CA LEU A 10 6.28 0.93 7.33
C LEU A 10 7.44 1.14 8.30
N GLU A 11 7.93 0.05 8.91
CA GLU A 11 9.05 0.13 9.84
C GLU A 11 10.36 0.55 9.17
N LEU A 12 10.57 0.14 7.92
CA LEU A 12 11.77 0.45 7.14
C LEU A 12 11.77 1.86 6.56
N LEU A 13 10.64 2.31 5.99
CA LEU A 13 10.56 3.55 5.21
C LEU A 13 10.04 4.74 6.02
N TRP A 14 9.32 4.50 7.13
CA TRP A 14 8.76 5.55 7.97
C TRP A 14 9.36 5.56 9.38
N ARG A 15 8.89 4.67 10.26
CA ARG A 15 9.40 4.54 11.64
C ARG A 15 9.00 3.21 12.27
N SER A 16 9.72 2.82 13.32
CA SER A 16 9.32 1.70 14.18
C SER A 16 7.94 1.93 14.79
N LEU A 17 7.09 0.90 14.71
CA LEU A 17 5.71 0.92 15.19
C LEU A 17 5.63 0.45 16.64
N LYS A 18 4.80 1.12 17.44
CA LYS A 18 4.46 0.62 18.78
C LYS A 18 3.49 -0.55 18.67
N PHE A 19 3.40 -1.36 19.72
CA PHE A 19 2.55 -2.55 19.75
C PHE A 19 1.07 -2.24 19.45
N ASP A 20 0.55 -1.12 19.95
CA ASP A 20 -0.82 -0.64 19.74
C ASP A 20 -1.03 -0.02 18.34
N GLU A 21 0.04 0.30 17.62
CA GLU A 21 -0.01 0.81 16.25
C GLU A 21 0.00 -0.32 15.23
N ARG A 22 0.64 -1.45 15.53
CA ARG A 22 0.80 -2.57 14.59
C ARG A 22 -0.52 -3.12 14.08
N ALA A 23 -1.44 -3.47 14.97
CA ALA A 23 -2.75 -4.03 14.58
C ALA A 23 -3.58 -3.03 13.75
N ARG A 24 -3.47 -1.74 14.07
CA ARG A 24 -4.14 -0.67 13.30
C ARG A 24 -3.51 -0.52 11.91
N ALA A 25 -2.19 -0.53 11.81
CA ALA A 25 -1.47 -0.47 10.54
C ALA A 25 -1.78 -1.69 9.65
N GLU A 26 -1.80 -2.90 10.20
CA GLU A 26 -2.17 -4.12 9.45
C GLU A 26 -3.58 -4.00 8.83
N ALA A 27 -4.55 -3.47 9.58
CA ALA A 27 -5.90 -3.21 9.05
C ALA A 27 -5.93 -2.09 8.00
N LEU A 28 -5.18 -1.00 8.21
CA LEU A 28 -5.14 0.13 7.29
C LEU A 28 -4.46 -0.21 5.96
N LEU A 29 -3.45 -1.09 5.94
CA LEU A 29 -2.80 -1.52 4.70
C LEU A 29 -3.79 -2.10 3.68
N GLU A 30 -4.79 -2.87 4.13
CA GLU A 30 -5.85 -3.39 3.27
C GLU A 30 -6.79 -2.29 2.77
N VAL A 31 -7.27 -1.44 3.69
CA VAL A 31 -8.20 -0.34 3.37
C VAL A 31 -7.60 0.62 2.36
N VAL A 32 -6.34 1.02 2.55
CA VAL A 32 -5.63 1.95 1.67
C VAL A 32 -5.35 1.29 0.31
N SER A 33 -4.91 0.03 0.28
CA SER A 33 -4.68 -0.67 -0.98
C SER A 33 -5.98 -0.78 -1.80
N ASN A 34 -7.10 -1.10 -1.17
CA ASN A 34 -8.40 -1.13 -1.84
C ASN A 34 -8.86 0.26 -2.29
N SER A 35 -8.59 1.30 -1.50
CA SER A 35 -8.90 2.69 -1.90
C SER A 35 -8.15 3.08 -3.17
N LEU A 36 -6.86 2.74 -3.26
CA LEU A 36 -6.05 3.02 -4.46
C LEU A 36 -6.57 2.26 -5.69
N ARG A 37 -7.02 1.01 -5.53
CA ARG A 37 -7.68 0.26 -6.62
C ARG A 37 -8.94 0.97 -7.12
N VAL A 38 -9.80 1.40 -6.21
CA VAL A 38 -11.02 2.15 -6.56
C VAL A 38 -10.67 3.44 -7.32
N GLU A 39 -9.59 4.14 -6.95
CA GLU A 39 -9.14 5.32 -7.72
C GLU A 39 -8.65 4.96 -9.13
N ALA A 40 -7.96 3.83 -9.30
CA ALA A 40 -7.53 3.36 -10.62
C ALA A 40 -8.72 2.91 -11.49
N GLU A 41 -9.70 2.24 -10.90
CA GLU A 41 -10.93 1.81 -11.59
C GLU A 41 -11.71 3.00 -12.16
N LYS A 42 -11.77 4.14 -11.43
CA LYS A 42 -12.41 5.38 -11.92
C LYS A 42 -11.82 5.90 -13.23
N VAL A 43 -10.57 5.57 -13.53
CA VAL A 43 -9.88 5.95 -14.78
C VAL A 43 -9.68 4.77 -15.74
N GLY A 44 -10.38 3.65 -15.51
CA GLY A 44 -10.35 2.47 -16.37
C GLY A 44 -9.02 1.73 -16.35
N LYS A 45 -8.34 1.70 -15.19
CA LYS A 45 -7.06 1.00 -14.99
C LYS A 45 -7.19 -0.09 -13.93
N ASP A 46 -6.54 -1.21 -14.17
CA ASP A 46 -6.28 -2.23 -13.14
C ASP A 46 -4.93 -1.89 -12.48
N LEU A 47 -5.00 -1.51 -11.21
CA LEU A 47 -3.81 -1.07 -10.48
C LEU A 47 -2.83 -2.21 -10.21
N ASP A 48 -3.34 -3.42 -10.01
CA ASP A 48 -2.50 -4.57 -9.67
C ASP A 48 -1.74 -5.07 -10.89
N ASP A 49 -2.36 -5.06 -12.07
CA ASP A 49 -1.66 -5.34 -13.33
C ASP A 49 -0.55 -4.30 -13.56
N MET A 50 -0.83 -3.01 -13.37
CA MET A 50 0.17 -1.95 -13.51
C MET A 50 1.35 -2.10 -12.53
N VAL A 51 1.08 -2.54 -11.30
CA VAL A 51 2.10 -2.84 -10.28
C VAL A 51 2.91 -4.08 -10.68
N ALA A 52 2.27 -5.12 -11.21
CA ALA A 52 2.93 -6.35 -11.65
C ALA A 52 3.86 -6.13 -12.86
N GLU A 53 3.48 -5.24 -13.77
CA GLU A 53 4.23 -4.97 -15.02
C GLU A 53 5.41 -4.01 -14.84
N SER A 54 5.44 -3.21 -13.77
CA SER A 54 6.45 -2.16 -13.58
C SER A 54 6.97 -2.08 -12.15
N VAL A 55 8.25 -2.43 -11.97
CA VAL A 55 8.96 -2.34 -10.68
C VAL A 55 8.95 -0.91 -10.13
N SER A 56 9.11 0.10 -11.00
CA SER A 56 9.04 1.49 -10.59
C SER A 56 7.64 1.86 -10.12
N PHE A 57 6.60 1.37 -10.79
CA PHE A 57 5.21 1.64 -10.39
C PHE A 57 4.83 0.92 -9.10
N ALA A 58 5.30 -0.33 -8.90
CA ALA A 58 5.19 -1.04 -7.64
C ALA A 58 5.83 -0.27 -6.48
N SER A 59 6.97 0.38 -6.72
CA SER A 59 7.64 1.22 -5.72
C SER A 59 6.82 2.46 -5.36
N VAL A 60 6.15 3.08 -6.35
CA VAL A 60 5.22 4.20 -6.12
C VAL A 60 4.01 3.76 -5.31
N ALA A 61 3.35 2.65 -5.69
CA ALA A 61 2.20 2.13 -4.96
C ALA A 61 2.55 1.80 -3.50
N LYS A 62 3.73 1.21 -3.26
CA LYS A 62 4.27 0.99 -1.92
C LYS A 62 4.48 2.31 -1.16
N SER A 63 5.17 3.28 -1.74
CA SER A 63 5.46 4.57 -1.10
C SER A 63 4.17 5.29 -0.70
N VAL A 64 3.19 5.36 -1.61
CA VAL A 64 1.89 6.00 -1.35
C VAL A 64 1.13 5.26 -0.25
N THR A 65 1.15 3.93 -0.25
CA THR A 65 0.49 3.14 0.80
C THR A 65 1.15 3.35 2.16
N VAL A 66 2.48 3.44 2.21
CA VAL A 66 3.24 3.74 3.43
C VAL A 66 2.97 5.15 3.94
N ASP A 67 2.91 6.16 3.05
CA ASP A 67 2.70 7.55 3.46
C ASP A 67 1.30 7.81 4.04
N ILE A 68 0.31 7.00 3.65
CA ILE A 68 -1.08 7.13 4.12
C ILE A 68 -1.31 6.41 5.47
N VAL A 69 -0.58 5.32 5.74
CA VAL A 69 -0.80 4.42 6.91
C VAL A 69 0.04 4.85 8.11
#